data_AF-A0A0D0HRC1-F1
#
_entry.id   AF-A0A0D0HRC1-F1
#
_cell.length_a   1.000
_cell.length_b   1.000
_cell.length_c   1.000
_cell.angle_alpha   90.00
_cell.angle_beta   90.00
_cell.angle_gamma   90.00
#
_symmetry.space_group_name_H-M   'P 1'
#
loop_
_entity.id
_entity.type
_entity.pdbx_description
1 polymer ?
#
loop_
_entity_poly.entity_id
_entity_poly.type
_entity_poly.pdbx_seq_one_letter_code
_entity_poly.pdbx_strand_id
1 'polypeptide(L)' 'MLEKMSEFYKKLPPKTCCECGKEMEEQHECYGNVCVQCLNVSC' A
#
# COMPACT_ATOMS: atom_id res chain seq x y z
N MET A 1 -0.47 -24.79 15.40
CA MET A 1 -0.22 -25.06 13.97
C MET A 1 0.44 -23.81 13.41
N LEU A 2 1.68 -23.87 12.94
CA LEU A 2 2.34 -22.71 12.33
C LEU A 2 1.70 -22.45 10.96
N GLU A 3 1.16 -21.24 10.77
CA GLU A 3 0.68 -20.81 9.47
C GLU A 3 1.84 -20.77 8.47
N LYS A 4 1.59 -21.24 7.24
CA LYS A 4 2.57 -21.12 6.16
C LYS A 4 2.75 -19.63 5.85
N MET A 5 4.01 -19.18 5.74
CA MET A 5 4.34 -17.79 5.42
C MET A 5 3.58 -17.24 4.20
N SER A 6 3.36 -18.08 3.17
CA SER A 6 2.58 -17.71 1.98
C SER A 6 1.12 -17.34 2.28
N GLU A 7 0.50 -18.00 3.26
CA GLU A 7 -0.87 -17.74 3.67
C GLU A 7 -0.97 -16.48 4.54
N PHE A 8 0.08 -16.18 5.30
CA PHE A 8 0.20 -14.93 6.03
C PHE A 8 0.25 -13.71 5.08
N TYR A 9 1.08 -13.77 4.03
CA TYR A 9 1.21 -12.66 3.07
C TYR A 9 -0.10 -12.35 2.31
N LYS A 10 -0.93 -13.37 2.04
CA LYS A 10 -2.26 -13.18 1.40
C LYS A 10 -3.28 -12.49 2.30
N LYS A 11 -3.03 -12.47 3.61
CA LYS A 11 -3.90 -11.83 4.62
C LYS A 11 -3.41 -10.44 5.02
N LEU A 12 -2.27 -10.00 4.50
CA LEU A 12 -1.80 -8.65 4.77
C LEU A 12 -2.83 -7.64 4.26
N PRO A 13 -3.17 -6.64 5.07
CA PRO A 13 -4.09 -5.61 4.63
C PRO A 13 -3.50 -4.87 3.43
N PRO A 14 -4.36 -4.40 2.51
CA PRO A 14 -3.91 -3.58 1.41
C PRO A 14 -3.33 -2.26 1.96
N LYS A 15 -2.38 -1.69 1.22
CA LYS A 15 -1.69 -0.46 1.62
C LYS A 15 -2.68 0.70 1.56
N THR A 16 -2.70 1.56 2.57
CA THR A 16 -3.57 2.74 2.63
C THR A 16 -2.76 4.03 2.68
N CYS A 17 -3.29 5.08 2.05
CA CYS A 17 -2.67 6.39 2.02
C CYS A 17 -2.75 7.05 3.40
N CYS A 18 -1.64 7.58 3.90
CA CYS A 18 -1.60 8.28 5.17
C CYS A 18 -2.42 9.58 5.18
N GLU A 19 -2.61 10.21 4.01
CA GLU A 19 -3.30 11.51 3.90
C GLU A 19 -4.81 11.35 3.74
N CYS A 20 -5.25 10.46 2.83
CA CYS A 20 -6.66 10.33 2.49
C CYS A 20 -7.32 9.04 2.99
N GLY A 21 -6.53 8.11 3.56
CA GLY A 21 -7.02 6.83 4.09
C GLY A 21 -7.51 5.83 3.04
N LYS A 22 -7.48 6.18 1.74
CA LYS A 22 -7.89 5.29 0.65
C LYS A 22 -6.86 4.20 0.41
N GLU A 23 -7.33 3.05 -0.07
CA GLU A 23 -6.47 2.01 -0.60
C GLU A 23 -5.58 2.56 -1.72
N MET A 24 -4.29 2.27 -1.65
CA MET A 24 -3.30 2.71 -2.61
C MET A 24 -3.20 1.67 -3.74
N GLU A 25 -3.47 2.12 -4.96
CA GLU A 25 -3.11 1.35 -6.15
C GLU A 25 -1.58 1.14 -6.21
N GLU A 26 -1.16 0.07 -6.88
CA GLU A 26 0.24 -0.31 -7.01
C GLU A 26 1.05 0.84 -7.61
N GLN A 27 1.96 1.40 -6.82
CA GLN A 27 2.90 2.42 -7.29
C GLN A 27 4.18 1.74 -7.75
N HIS A 28 4.79 2.24 -8.83
CA HIS A 28 6.09 1.76 -9.30
C HIS A 28 7.17 1.83 -8.19
N GLU A 29 7.05 2.84 -7.32
CA GLU A 29 7.83 3.01 -6.10
C GLU A 29 7.03 2.55 -4.86
N CYS A 30 7.29 1.32 -4.39
CA CYS A 30 6.56 0.77 -3.24
C CYS A 30 6.90 1.43 -1.89
N TYR A 31 7.88 2.35 -1.83
CA TYR A 31 8.37 2.98 -0.60
C TYR A 31 7.51 4.15 -0.09
N GLY A 32 6.70 4.79 -0.94
CA GLY A 32 5.91 5.97 -0.53
C GLY A 32 4.64 5.62 0.25
N ASN A 33 4.28 6.34 1.31
CA ASN A 33 3.06 6.12 2.11
C ASN A 33 1.88 7.05 1.73
N VAL A 34 2.03 7.80 0.65
CA VAL A 34 1.04 8.76 0.14
C VAL A 34 0.61 8.31 -1.26
N CYS A 35 -0.68 8.37 -1.60
CA CYS A 35 -1.15 7.97 -2.92
C CYS A 35 -0.78 9.00 -4.00
N VAL A 36 -0.73 8.59 -5.27
CA VAL A 36 -0.42 9.46 -6.40
C VAL A 36 -1.36 10.68 -6.51
N GLN A 37 -2.59 10.54 -6.01
CA GLN A 37 -3.57 11.64 -5.99
C GLN A 37 -3.26 12.70 -4.93
N CYS A 38 -2.62 12.30 -3.82
CA CYS A 38 -2.22 13.19 -2.73
C CYS A 38 -0.78 13.69 -2.90
N LEU A 39 0.06 12.91 -3.58
CA LEU A 39 1.35 13.33 -4.08
C LEU A 39 1.11 14.38 -5.17
N ASN A 40 1.21 15.66 -4.81
CA ASN A 40 1.19 16.78 -5.74
C ASN A 40 2.49 16.81 -6.57
N VAL A 41 2.75 15.76 -7.35
CA VAL A 41 3.86 15.74 -8.31
C VAL A 41 3.48 16.65 -9.47
N SER A 42 3.76 17.94 -9.33
CA SER A 42 3.78 18.86 -10.46
C SER A 42 4.93 18.45 -11.38
N CYS A 43 4.61 18.02 -12.61
CA CYS A 43 5.58 17.95 -13.69
C CYS A 43 5.99 19.36 -14.13
#